data_AF-A0A9P6P9W2-F1
#
_entry.id   AF-A0A9P6P9W2-F1
#
_cell.length_a   1.000
_cell.length_b   1.000
_cell.length_c   1.000
_cell.angle_alpha   90.00
_cell.angle_beta   90.00
_cell.angle_gamma   90.00
#
_symmetry.space_group_name_H-M   'P 1'
#
loop_
_entity.id
_entity.type
_entity.pdbx_description
1 polymer ?
#
loop_
_entity_poly.entity_id
_entity_poly.type
_entity_poly.pdbx_seq_one_letter_code
_entity_poly.pdbx_strand_id
1 'polypeptide(L)'
;MNCTKPTPDLQLKDNVTGEVICAEEWIARELQRIDTKDQRQCRDYESLIEVIEELNRIQHAPTPITLQSEDSSPQRLDQLAQRLVRAFVELFKYARLHHHQPAKLLNEFEMIKDTEIGGLDLASMQQRLFSIIFGKIQMTKGLVQTWRIICDWARHLQYTRDRKGWMLIGVNAYNTARRHVETSSTDDPVFCSLETQLKNTHIE
;
A
#
# COMPACT_ATOMS: atom_id res chain seq x y z
N MET A 1 18.56 13.73 31.68
CA MET A 1 18.12 13.78 30.27
C MET A 1 17.77 12.35 29.89
N ASN A 2 16.49 12.06 29.70
CA ASN A 2 15.99 10.70 29.57
C ASN A 2 16.26 10.15 28.16
N CYS A 3 17.14 9.15 28.07
CA CYS A 3 17.29 8.32 26.88
C CYS A 3 16.02 7.49 26.70
N THR A 4 15.21 7.85 25.71
CA THR A 4 14.16 6.99 25.17
C THR A 4 14.81 5.81 24.44
N LYS A 5 14.29 4.61 24.72
CA LYS A 5 14.77 3.29 24.33
C LYS A 5 15.08 3.17 22.82
N PRO A 6 16.05 2.31 22.44
CA PRO A 6 16.45 2.12 21.05
C PRO A 6 15.34 1.41 20.27
N THR A 7 14.82 2.12 19.27
CA THR A 7 14.12 1.57 18.11
C THR A 7 15.07 0.56 17.42
N PRO A 8 14.60 -0.49 16.72
CA PRO A 8 15.51 -1.37 15.97
C PRO A 8 16.36 -0.53 15.00
N ASP A 9 17.63 -0.32 15.36
CA ASP A 9 18.52 0.66 14.75
C ASP A 9 18.83 0.24 13.31
N LEU A 10 18.22 0.94 12.36
CA LEU A 10 18.56 0.83 10.95
C LEU A 10 19.99 1.34 10.77
N GLN A 11 20.91 0.44 10.46
CA GLN A 11 22.33 0.77 10.26
C GLN A 11 22.62 1.04 8.79
N LEU A 12 23.35 2.12 8.52
CA LEU A 12 23.77 2.54 7.20
C LEU A 12 25.28 2.54 7.10
N LYS A 13 25.76 2.13 5.92
CA LYS A 13 27.17 2.22 5.58
C LYS A 13 27.50 3.62 5.07
N ASP A 14 28.38 4.30 5.78
CA ASP A 14 29.00 5.54 5.34
C ASP A 14 30.10 5.21 4.33
N ASN A 15 29.90 5.58 3.07
CA ASN A 15 30.86 5.28 2.00
C ASN A 15 32.06 6.24 1.99
N VAL A 16 32.04 7.30 2.81
CA VAL A 16 33.15 8.25 2.93
C VAL A 16 34.14 7.78 4.00
N THR A 17 33.65 7.35 5.16
CA THR A 17 34.51 6.83 6.24
C THR A 17 34.68 5.31 6.21
N GLY A 18 33.78 4.60 5.52
CA GLY A 18 33.72 3.14 5.49
C GLY A 18 33.02 2.51 6.70
N GLU A 19 32.55 3.31 7.65
CA GLU A 19 31.92 2.86 8.89
C GLU A 19 30.45 2.44 8.69
N VAL A 20 29.95 1.62 9.61
CA VAL A 20 28.52 1.29 9.70
C VAL A 20 27.98 1.98 10.96
N ILE A 21 27.07 2.93 10.77
CA ILE A 21 26.54 3.82 11.82
C ILE A 21 24.99 3.82 11.79
N CYS A 22 24.34 4.32 12.84
CA CYS A 22 22.87 4.42 12.84
C CYS A 22 22.38 5.49 11.84
N ALA A 23 21.12 5.35 11.42
CA ALA A 23 20.49 6.24 10.45
C ALA A 23 20.55 7.72 10.87
N GLU A 24 20.29 8.03 12.13
CA GLU A 24 20.31 9.40 12.66
C GLU A 24 21.71 10.01 12.57
N GLU A 25 22.74 9.24 12.92
CA GLU A 25 24.12 9.70 12.84
C GLU A 25 24.60 9.85 11.39
N TRP A 26 24.17 8.95 10.50
CA TRP A 26 24.46 9.05 9.08
C TRP A 26 23.84 10.32 8.47
N ILE A 27 22.57 10.61 8.78
CA ILE A 27 21.88 11.83 8.32
C ILE A 27 22.60 13.08 8.84
N ALA A 28 23.00 13.11 10.11
CA ALA A 28 23.70 14.26 10.69
C ALA A 28 25.04 14.54 10.00
N ARG A 29 25.83 13.49 9.73
CA ARG A 29 27.10 13.61 9.00
C ARG A 29 26.87 14.08 7.56
N GLU A 30 25.84 13.57 6.91
CA GLU A 30 25.54 13.92 5.51
C GLU A 30 25.03 15.36 5.37
N LEU A 31 24.21 15.85 6.32
CA LEU A 31 23.82 17.26 6.40
C LEU A 31 25.03 18.18 6.51
N GLN A 32 25.99 17.83 7.37
CA GLN A 32 27.21 18.61 7.53
C GLN A 32 28.04 18.64 6.24
N ARG A 33 28.17 17.51 5.54
CA ARG A 33 28.93 17.41 4.26
C ARG A 33 28.28 18.20 3.13
N ILE A 34 26.96 18.25 3.09
CA ILE A 34 26.23 19.08 2.11
C ILE A 34 26.53 20.57 2.36
N ASP A 35 26.54 21.00 3.62
CA ASP A 35 26.83 22.38 4.01
C ASP A 35 28.30 22.76 3.74
N THR A 36 29.25 21.89 4.08
CA THR A 36 30.69 22.13 3.87
C THR A 36 31.16 21.85 2.45
N LYS A 37 30.31 21.27 1.59
CA LYS A 37 30.61 20.82 0.21
C LYS A 37 31.73 19.78 0.10
N ASP A 38 31.94 19.01 1.15
CA ASP A 38 32.93 17.93 1.18
C ASP A 38 32.50 16.71 0.35
N GLN A 39 33.31 15.65 0.42
CA GLN A 39 32.99 14.34 -0.15
C GLN A 39 31.69 13.83 0.48
N ARG A 40 30.65 13.71 -0.35
CA ARG A 40 29.26 13.47 0.06
C ARG A 40 28.61 12.37 -0.78
N GLN A 41 27.67 11.66 -0.18
CA GLN A 41 26.86 10.62 -0.81
C GLN A 41 25.59 11.21 -1.44
N CYS A 42 24.98 12.21 -0.80
CA CYS A 42 23.85 12.99 -1.29
C CYS A 42 24.37 14.27 -1.95
N ARG A 43 23.83 14.61 -3.12
CA ARG A 43 24.31 15.77 -3.88
C ARG A 43 23.87 17.11 -3.27
N ASP A 44 22.67 17.11 -2.70
CA ASP A 44 21.94 18.25 -2.15
C ASP A 44 20.92 17.78 -1.10
N TYR A 45 20.20 18.74 -0.48
CA TYR A 45 19.17 18.47 0.50
C TYR A 45 18.00 17.65 -0.06
N GLU A 46 17.64 17.82 -1.33
CA GLU A 46 16.57 17.04 -1.97
C GLU A 46 16.92 15.54 -2.03
N SER A 47 18.15 15.23 -2.47
CA SER A 47 18.68 13.87 -2.46
C SER A 47 18.72 13.25 -1.06
N LEU A 48 18.99 14.07 -0.04
CA LEU A 48 18.98 13.62 1.35
C LEU A 48 17.55 13.38 1.87
N ILE A 49 16.59 14.24 1.51
CA ILE A 49 15.18 14.06 1.86
C ILE A 49 14.66 12.75 1.28
N GLU A 50 14.98 12.42 0.02
CA GLU A 50 14.60 11.14 -0.59
C GLU A 50 15.11 9.93 0.21
N VAL A 51 16.35 9.99 0.69
CA VAL A 51 16.93 8.96 1.54
C VAL A 51 16.21 8.89 2.88
N ILE A 52 15.98 10.03 3.56
CA ILE A 52 15.25 10.08 4.84
C ILE A 52 13.83 9.51 4.69
N GLU A 53 13.13 9.85 3.60
CA GLU A 53 11.82 9.30 3.31
C GLU A 53 11.87 7.78 3.08
N GLU A 54 12.90 7.27 2.39
CA GLU A 54 13.11 5.83 2.24
C GLU A 54 13.43 5.14 3.58
N LEU A 55 14.28 5.73 4.41
CA LEU A 55 14.58 5.21 5.75
C LEU A 55 13.33 5.19 6.63
N ASN A 56 12.52 6.24 6.58
CA ASN A 56 11.23 6.29 7.26
C ASN A 56 10.24 5.26 6.69
N ARG A 57 10.25 5.02 5.37
CA ARG A 57 9.48 3.94 4.76
C ARG A 57 9.94 2.56 5.24
N ILE A 58 11.23 2.35 5.53
CA ILE A 58 11.77 1.09 6.04
C ILE A 58 11.47 0.94 7.54
N GLN A 59 11.62 2.00 8.34
CA GLN A 59 11.33 1.98 9.78
C GLN A 59 9.84 1.88 10.10
N HIS A 60 9.01 2.55 9.30
CA HIS A 60 7.54 2.50 9.39
C HIS A 60 6.90 1.57 8.38
N ALA A 61 7.71 0.80 7.64
CA ALA A 61 7.19 -0.40 7.01
C ALA A 61 6.56 -1.19 8.16
N PRO A 62 5.30 -1.64 8.06
CA PRO A 62 4.89 -2.77 8.87
C PRO A 62 5.99 -3.80 8.64
N THR A 63 6.65 -4.21 9.73
CA THR A 63 7.77 -5.15 9.75
C THR A 63 7.63 -6.06 8.55
N PRO A 64 8.64 -6.21 7.67
CA PRO A 64 8.55 -7.28 6.68
C PRO A 64 8.18 -8.49 7.52
N ILE A 65 6.97 -9.00 7.30
CA ILE A 65 6.63 -10.28 7.86
C ILE A 65 7.69 -11.12 7.18
N THR A 66 8.72 -11.46 7.94
CA THR A 66 9.59 -12.58 7.65
C THR A 66 8.61 -13.74 7.61
N LEU A 67 7.94 -13.91 6.46
CA LEU A 67 7.28 -15.12 6.03
C LEU A 67 8.42 -16.07 5.64
N GLN A 68 9.29 -16.33 6.62
CA GLN A 68 9.81 -17.66 6.79
C GLN A 68 8.65 -18.40 7.49
N SER A 69 8.06 -19.33 6.74
CA SER A 69 7.09 -20.31 7.22
C SER A 69 5.64 -19.83 7.38
N GLU A 70 4.80 -20.18 6.41
CA GLU A 70 3.49 -20.82 6.63
C GLU A 70 2.56 -20.26 7.72
N ASP A 71 2.14 -18.99 7.64
CA ASP A 71 1.02 -18.53 8.48
C ASP A 71 -0.02 -17.74 7.67
N SER A 72 -0.60 -18.44 6.70
CA SER A 72 -1.85 -18.09 6.01
C SER A 72 -3.05 -18.26 6.95
N SER A 73 -3.00 -17.67 8.15
CA SER A 73 -4.16 -17.70 9.03
C SER A 73 -5.33 -16.99 8.33
N PRO A 74 -6.49 -17.66 8.14
CA PRO A 74 -7.66 -17.11 7.44
C PRO A 74 -8.07 -15.73 7.97
N GLN A 75 -7.85 -15.50 9.27
CA GLN A 75 -8.16 -14.27 9.97
C GLN A 75 -7.40 -13.05 9.43
N ARG A 76 -6.15 -13.20 8.98
CA ARG A 76 -5.36 -12.07 8.44
C ARG A 76 -5.81 -11.68 7.04
N LEU A 77 -6.18 -12.67 6.22
CA LEU A 77 -6.73 -12.43 4.89
C LEU A 77 -8.10 -11.75 4.99
N ASP A 78 -8.95 -12.19 5.91
CA ASP A 78 -10.25 -11.56 6.17
C ASP A 78 -10.09 -10.10 6.64
N GLN A 79 -9.16 -9.84 7.56
CA GLN A 79 -8.89 -8.47 8.01
C GLN A 79 -8.40 -7.57 6.88
N LEU A 80 -7.53 -8.08 5.99
CA LEU A 80 -7.09 -7.32 4.83
C LEU A 80 -8.24 -7.07 3.85
N ALA A 81 -9.06 -8.08 3.55
CA ALA A 81 -10.21 -7.94 2.67
C ALA A 81 -11.19 -6.88 3.20
N GLN A 82 -11.48 -6.89 4.50
CA GLN A 82 -12.32 -5.87 5.14
C GLN A 82 -11.72 -4.47 5.05
N ARG A 83 -10.41 -4.33 5.28
CA ARG A 83 -9.71 -3.05 5.13
C ARG A 83 -9.76 -2.54 3.68
N LEU A 84 -9.61 -3.44 2.70
CA LEU A 84 -9.74 -3.12 1.28
C LEU A 84 -11.15 -2.67 0.92
N VAL A 85 -12.19 -3.35 1.41
CA VAL A 85 -13.58 -2.93 1.22
C VAL A 85 -13.78 -1.50 1.73
N ARG A 86 -13.34 -1.20 2.95
CA ARG A 86 -13.43 0.16 3.51
C ARG A 86 -12.67 1.18 2.67
N ALA A 87 -11.47 0.83 2.20
CA ALA A 87 -10.67 1.68 1.34
C ALA A 87 -11.39 1.98 0.00
N PHE A 88 -11.99 0.98 -0.63
CA PHE A 88 -12.77 1.18 -1.86
C PHE A 88 -14.03 2.01 -1.63
N VAL A 89 -14.75 1.83 -0.51
CA VAL A 89 -15.91 2.68 -0.16
C VAL A 89 -15.49 4.15 -0.07
N GLU A 90 -14.39 4.46 0.61
CA GLU A 90 -13.87 5.81 0.70
C GLU A 90 -13.40 6.35 -0.66
N LEU A 91 -12.80 5.52 -1.51
CA LEU A 91 -12.48 5.91 -2.89
C LEU A 91 -13.72 6.25 -3.71
N PHE A 92 -14.80 5.46 -3.60
CA PHE A 92 -16.04 5.72 -4.31
C PHE A 92 -16.69 7.04 -3.85
N LYS A 93 -16.73 7.30 -2.54
CA LYS A 93 -17.21 8.57 -1.99
C LYS A 93 -16.38 9.74 -2.50
N TYR A 94 -15.05 9.60 -2.45
CA TYR A 94 -14.14 10.62 -2.93
C TYR A 94 -14.27 10.85 -4.45
N ALA A 95 -14.42 9.80 -5.25
CA ALA A 95 -14.61 9.90 -6.70
C ALA A 95 -15.90 10.61 -7.10
N ARG A 96 -16.97 10.45 -6.31
CA ARG A 96 -18.22 11.21 -6.49
C ARG A 96 -18.04 12.71 -6.24
N LEU A 97 -17.15 13.08 -5.31
CA LEU A 97 -16.88 14.48 -4.95
C LEU A 97 -15.78 15.11 -5.82
N HIS A 98 -14.85 14.30 -6.35
CA HIS A 98 -13.67 14.74 -7.06
C HIS A 98 -13.45 13.88 -8.32
N HIS A 99 -13.77 14.45 -9.48
CA HIS A 99 -13.92 13.76 -10.76
C HIS A 99 -12.65 13.14 -11.39
N HIS A 100 -11.45 13.24 -10.80
CA HIS A 100 -10.23 13.17 -11.63
C HIS A 100 -9.19 12.09 -11.30
N GLN A 101 -9.17 11.46 -10.11
CA GLN A 101 -8.02 10.57 -9.78
C GLN A 101 -8.35 9.14 -9.31
N PRO A 102 -9.27 8.88 -8.36
CA PRO A 102 -9.63 7.49 -8.03
C PRO A 102 -10.32 6.76 -9.19
N ALA A 103 -10.96 7.53 -10.08
CA ALA A 103 -11.77 7.01 -11.17
C ALA A 103 -10.99 6.06 -12.09
N LYS A 104 -9.68 6.30 -12.32
CA LYS A 104 -8.86 5.42 -13.16
C LYS A 104 -8.72 4.02 -12.54
N LEU A 105 -8.50 3.95 -11.23
CA LEU A 105 -8.41 2.69 -10.51
C LEU A 105 -9.77 1.97 -10.54
N LEU A 106 -10.85 2.69 -10.24
CA LEU A 106 -12.21 2.11 -10.23
C LEU A 106 -12.63 1.60 -11.61
N ASN A 107 -12.29 2.32 -12.68
CA ASN A 107 -12.56 1.91 -14.06
C ASN A 107 -11.76 0.66 -14.44
N GLU A 108 -10.50 0.55 -14.02
CA GLU A 108 -9.70 -0.66 -14.27
C GLU A 108 -10.33 -1.88 -13.57
N PHE A 109 -10.82 -1.71 -12.34
CA PHE A 109 -11.56 -2.77 -11.63
C PHE A 109 -12.90 -3.13 -12.30
N GLU A 110 -13.63 -2.17 -12.89
CA GLU A 110 -14.82 -2.49 -13.72
C GLU A 110 -14.43 -3.33 -14.93
N MET A 111 -13.36 -2.98 -15.65
CA MET A 111 -12.91 -3.79 -16.80
C MET A 111 -12.48 -5.20 -16.40
N ILE A 112 -11.80 -5.33 -15.25
CA ILE A 112 -11.37 -6.64 -14.71
C ILE A 112 -12.59 -7.46 -14.25
N LYS A 113 -13.64 -6.83 -13.73
CA LYS A 113 -14.87 -7.52 -13.35
C LYS A 113 -15.60 -8.10 -14.56
N ASP A 114 -15.71 -7.34 -15.64
CA ASP A 114 -16.47 -7.75 -16.82
C ASP A 114 -15.70 -8.74 -17.70
N THR A 115 -14.39 -8.88 -17.47
CA THR A 115 -13.60 -9.94 -18.07
C THR A 115 -13.44 -11.09 -17.08
N GLU A 116 -13.87 -12.30 -17.41
CA GLU A 116 -13.56 -13.46 -16.56
C GLU A 116 -12.05 -13.51 -16.29
N ILE A 117 -11.65 -13.58 -15.01
CA ILE A 117 -10.25 -13.64 -14.57
C ILE A 117 -9.48 -14.82 -15.21
N GLY A 118 -10.19 -15.76 -15.85
CA GLY A 118 -9.62 -16.86 -16.64
C GLY A 118 -9.30 -16.54 -18.11
N GLY A 119 -9.82 -15.44 -18.68
CA GLY A 119 -9.71 -15.13 -20.12
C GLY A 119 -8.65 -14.08 -20.50
N LEU A 120 -8.27 -13.19 -19.59
CA LEU A 120 -7.20 -12.19 -19.83
C LEU A 120 -5.86 -12.63 -19.24
N ASP A 121 -4.77 -12.18 -19.87
CA ASP A 121 -3.42 -12.30 -19.32
C ASP A 121 -3.33 -11.55 -17.97
N LEU A 122 -3.24 -12.31 -16.89
CA LEU A 122 -3.11 -11.81 -15.53
C LEU A 122 -1.91 -10.88 -15.37
N ALA A 123 -0.82 -11.12 -16.13
CA ALA A 123 0.35 -10.25 -16.09
C ALA A 123 0.05 -8.86 -16.65
N SER A 124 -0.63 -8.79 -17.80
CA SER A 124 -1.09 -7.54 -18.40
C SER A 124 -2.03 -6.76 -17.47
N MET A 125 -2.96 -7.43 -16.79
CA MET A 125 -3.86 -6.79 -15.81
C MET A 125 -3.09 -6.23 -14.61
N GLN A 126 -2.15 -7.00 -14.06
CA GLN A 126 -1.29 -6.57 -12.96
C GLN A 126 -0.45 -5.35 -13.36
N GLN A 127 0.12 -5.34 -14.56
CA GLN A 127 0.90 -4.20 -15.04
C GLN A 127 0.07 -2.92 -15.12
N ARG A 128 -1.15 -2.99 -15.67
CA ARG A 128 -2.05 -1.83 -15.73
C ARG A 128 -2.43 -1.34 -14.34
N LEU A 129 -2.82 -2.25 -13.44
CA LEU A 129 -3.11 -1.91 -12.04
C LEU A 129 -1.92 -1.24 -11.35
N PHE A 130 -0.71 -1.79 -11.49
CA PHE A 130 0.49 -1.23 -10.87
C PHE A 130 0.87 0.12 -11.47
N SER A 131 0.65 0.33 -12.76
CA SER A 131 0.85 1.65 -13.40
C SER A 131 -0.07 2.72 -12.82
N ILE A 132 -1.27 2.33 -12.38
CA ILE A 132 -2.21 3.23 -11.71
C ILE A 132 -1.81 3.39 -10.24
N ILE A 133 -1.62 2.29 -9.52
CA ILE A 133 -1.40 2.26 -8.06
C ILE A 133 -0.09 2.96 -7.66
N PHE A 134 0.98 2.69 -8.41
CA PHE A 134 2.33 3.24 -8.18
C PHE A 134 2.69 4.38 -9.14
N GLY A 135 1.73 4.84 -9.94
CA GLY A 135 1.90 5.98 -10.83
C GLY A 135 1.93 7.32 -10.09
N LYS A 136 2.14 8.42 -10.83
CA LYS A 136 2.05 9.78 -10.28
C LYS A 136 0.60 10.14 -9.96
N ILE A 137 0.20 9.96 -8.71
CA ILE A 137 -1.11 10.36 -8.19
C ILE A 137 -0.93 11.53 -7.23
N GLN A 138 -1.65 12.62 -7.45
CA GLN A 138 -1.65 13.76 -6.53
C GLN A 138 -2.61 13.45 -5.38
N MET A 139 -2.07 12.81 -4.35
CA MET A 139 -2.85 12.40 -3.20
C MET A 139 -3.19 13.60 -2.32
N THR A 140 -4.48 13.79 -2.02
CA THR A 140 -4.90 14.71 -0.97
C THR A 140 -4.72 14.06 0.40
N LYS A 141 -4.50 14.87 1.45
CA LYS A 141 -4.25 14.37 2.82
C LYS A 141 -5.30 13.36 3.31
N GLY A 142 -6.55 13.51 2.88
CA GLY A 142 -7.65 12.59 3.24
C GLY A 142 -7.59 11.21 2.57
N LEU A 143 -6.90 11.08 1.44
CA LEU A 143 -6.84 9.82 0.68
C LEU A 143 -5.59 8.99 0.99
N VAL A 144 -4.63 9.54 1.75
CA VAL A 144 -3.33 8.89 2.00
C VAL A 144 -3.49 7.52 2.65
N GLN A 145 -4.31 7.43 3.69
CA GLN A 145 -4.49 6.17 4.42
C GLN A 145 -5.24 5.12 3.58
N THR A 146 -6.26 5.55 2.84
CA THR A 146 -7.02 4.70 1.91
C THR A 146 -6.12 4.14 0.83
N TRP A 147 -5.31 4.99 0.22
CA TRP A 147 -4.38 4.59 -0.83
C TRP A 147 -3.28 3.66 -0.31
N ARG A 148 -2.75 3.90 0.89
CA ARG A 148 -1.77 3.03 1.54
C ARG A 148 -2.25 1.59 1.65
N ILE A 149 -3.51 1.37 2.04
CA ILE A 149 -4.10 0.02 2.14
C ILE A 149 -4.10 -0.69 0.77
N ILE A 150 -4.39 0.05 -0.30
CA ILE A 150 -4.42 -0.48 -1.66
C ILE A 150 -3.01 -0.78 -2.16
N CYS A 151 -2.06 0.12 -1.90
CA CYS A 151 -0.64 -0.12 -2.20
C CYS A 151 -0.09 -1.33 -1.46
N ASP A 152 -0.47 -1.53 -0.20
CA ASP A 152 -0.05 -2.69 0.59
C ASP A 152 -0.58 -3.97 -0.03
N TRP A 153 -1.86 -4.03 -0.41
CA TRP A 153 -2.41 -5.17 -1.15
C TRP A 153 -1.70 -5.41 -2.49
N ALA A 154 -1.48 -4.35 -3.28
CA ALA A 154 -0.80 -4.44 -4.57
C ALA A 154 0.63 -4.98 -4.43
N ARG A 155 1.34 -4.60 -3.36
CA ARG A 155 2.66 -5.13 -3.04
C ARG A 155 2.60 -6.63 -2.76
N HIS A 156 1.60 -7.11 -2.02
CA HIS A 156 1.43 -8.55 -1.81
C HIS A 156 1.09 -9.29 -3.11
N LEU A 157 0.25 -8.70 -3.96
CA LEU A 157 -0.07 -9.23 -5.29
C LEU A 157 1.16 -9.36 -6.20
N GLN A 158 2.15 -8.46 -6.06
CA GLN A 158 3.38 -8.48 -6.85
C GLN A 158 4.29 -9.66 -6.49
N TYR A 159 4.44 -9.96 -5.20
CA TYR A 159 5.42 -10.93 -4.70
C TYR A 159 4.82 -12.31 -4.35
N THR A 160 3.49 -12.45 -4.34
CA THR A 160 2.83 -13.73 -4.05
C THR A 160 2.99 -14.76 -5.17
N ARG A 161 2.99 -16.04 -4.78
CA ARG A 161 2.85 -17.17 -5.72
C ARG A 161 1.41 -17.34 -6.19
N ASP A 162 0.44 -17.02 -5.34
CA ASP A 162 -0.99 -17.10 -5.66
C ASP A 162 -1.52 -15.76 -6.20
N ARG A 163 -1.08 -15.40 -7.40
CA ARG A 163 -1.48 -14.13 -8.03
C ARG A 163 -3.00 -14.07 -8.27
N LYS A 164 -3.62 -15.20 -8.57
CA LYS A 164 -5.05 -15.30 -8.87
C LYS A 164 -5.90 -15.07 -7.63
N GLY A 165 -5.58 -15.73 -6.50
CA GLY A 165 -6.30 -15.53 -5.24
C GLY A 165 -6.18 -14.10 -4.71
N TRP A 166 -4.98 -13.52 -4.76
CA TRP A 166 -4.78 -12.13 -4.35
C TRP A 166 -5.51 -11.11 -5.25
N MET A 167 -5.57 -11.38 -6.55
CA MET A 167 -6.39 -10.58 -7.47
C MET A 167 -7.88 -10.69 -7.12
N LEU A 168 -8.36 -11.91 -6.87
CA LEU A 168 -9.75 -12.18 -6.51
C LEU A 168 -10.14 -11.47 -5.21
N ILE A 169 -9.26 -11.42 -4.20
CA ILE A 169 -9.49 -10.63 -2.98
C ILE A 169 -9.72 -9.16 -3.31
N GLY A 170 -8.89 -8.57 -4.18
CA GLY A 170 -9.05 -7.17 -4.60
C GLY A 170 -10.36 -6.92 -5.33
N VAL A 171 -10.71 -7.79 -6.28
CA VAL A 171 -11.95 -7.71 -7.06
C VAL A 171 -13.19 -7.92 -6.17
N ASN A 172 -13.16 -8.88 -5.25
CA ASN A 172 -14.25 -9.11 -4.30
C ASN A 172 -14.44 -7.93 -3.35
N ALA A 173 -13.34 -7.34 -2.87
CA ALA A 173 -13.40 -6.15 -2.03
C ALA A 173 -14.00 -4.96 -2.79
N TYR A 174 -13.59 -4.76 -4.05
CA TYR A 174 -14.15 -3.76 -4.94
C TYR A 174 -15.65 -3.95 -5.16
N ASN A 175 -16.09 -5.16 -5.55
CA ASN A 175 -17.50 -5.49 -5.79
C ASN A 175 -18.37 -5.30 -4.55
N THR A 176 -17.82 -5.62 -3.38
CA THR A 176 -18.51 -5.45 -2.10
C THR A 176 -18.65 -3.97 -1.74
N ALA A 177 -17.59 -3.19 -1.91
CA ALA A 177 -17.64 -1.74 -1.70
C ALA A 177 -18.61 -1.04 -2.66
N ARG A 178 -18.63 -1.46 -3.93
CA ARG A 178 -19.54 -0.90 -4.94
C ARG A 178 -21.00 -1.14 -4.56
N ARG A 179 -21.36 -2.39 -4.25
CA ARG A 179 -22.71 -2.74 -3.78
C ARG A 179 -23.12 -1.93 -2.56
N HIS A 180 -22.21 -1.75 -1.60
CA HIS A 180 -22.48 -0.92 -0.42
C HIS A 180 -22.80 0.53 -0.80
N VAL A 181 -22.05 1.12 -1.73
CA VAL A 181 -22.23 2.52 -2.17
C VAL A 181 -23.48 2.70 -3.05
N GLU A 182 -23.90 1.65 -3.76
CA GLU A 182 -25.18 1.58 -4.47
C GLU A 182 -26.36 1.48 -3.49
N THR A 183 -26.26 0.64 -2.45
CA THR A 183 -27.34 0.45 -1.45
C THR A 183 -27.46 1.62 -0.48
N SER A 184 -26.35 2.28 -0.12
CA SER A 184 -26.34 3.46 0.75
C SER A 184 -26.81 4.75 0.04
N SER A 185 -27.36 4.63 -1.17
CA SER A 185 -28.13 5.69 -1.85
C SER A 185 -29.54 5.87 -1.27
N THR A 186 -29.92 5.03 -0.29
CA THR A 186 -31.14 5.11 0.50
C THR A 186 -30.71 5.02 1.97
N ASP A 187 -31.05 6.02 2.76
CA ASP A 187 -30.61 6.23 4.14
C ASP A 187 -30.77 4.99 5.05
N ASP A 188 -29.67 4.37 5.51
CA ASP A 188 -29.48 3.83 6.89
C ASP A 188 -28.22 2.93 7.08
N PRO A 189 -27.73 2.73 8.33
CA PRO A 189 -26.40 2.19 8.63
C PRO A 189 -26.39 0.67 8.81
N VAL A 190 -25.85 -0.07 7.84
CA VAL A 190 -25.69 -1.53 7.93
C VAL A 190 -24.21 -1.91 7.86
N PHE A 191 -23.49 -1.76 8.98
CA PHE A 191 -22.16 -2.34 9.15
C PHE A 191 -22.17 -3.76 9.77
N CYS A 192 -23.36 -4.38 9.96
CA CYS A 192 -23.49 -5.67 10.65
C CYS A 192 -23.61 -6.92 9.76
N SER A 193 -23.59 -6.83 8.43
CA SER A 193 -23.85 -8.00 7.55
C SER A 193 -22.74 -8.29 6.53
N LEU A 194 -21.47 -8.04 6.91
CA LEU A 194 -20.30 -8.31 6.05
C LEU A 194 -19.61 -9.65 6.34
N GLU A 195 -19.92 -10.33 7.46
CA GLU A 195 -19.33 -11.63 7.80
C GLU A 195 -19.91 -12.81 7.00
N THR A 196 -21.10 -12.69 6.42
CA THR A 196 -21.80 -13.83 5.80
C THR A 196 -21.46 -14.01 4.32
N GLN A 197 -21.01 -12.98 3.61
CA GLN A 197 -20.80 -13.07 2.15
C GLN A 197 -19.40 -13.50 1.74
N LEU A 198 -18.37 -13.23 2.55
CA LEU A 198 -17.00 -13.66 2.21
C LEU A 198 -16.80 -15.18 2.40
N LYS A 199 -17.59 -15.81 3.28
CA LYS A 199 -17.51 -17.26 3.54
C LYS A 199 -18.09 -18.12 2.40
N ASN A 200 -18.93 -17.57 1.54
CA ASN A 200 -19.64 -18.33 0.51
C ASN A 200 -18.90 -18.41 -0.84
N THR A 201 -17.72 -17.79 -0.98
CA THR A 201 -16.91 -17.84 -2.22
C THR A 201 -15.71 -18.80 -2.12
N HIS A 202 -15.58 -19.54 -1.02
CA HIS A 202 -14.48 -20.49 -0.82
C HIS A 202 -14.91 -21.97 -0.76
N ILE A 203 -16.04 -22.31 -1.37
CA ILE A 203 -16.43 -23.69 -1.65
C ILE A 203 -16.90 -23.74 -3.10
N GLU A 204 -16.00 -24.09 -4.01
CA GLU A 204 -16.13 -25.13 -5.04
C GLU A 204 -14.77 -25.40 -5.69
#